data_AF-A0A496VTH9-F1
#
_entry.id   AF-A0A496VTH9-F1
#
_cell.length_a   1.000
_cell.length_b   1.000
_cell.length_c   1.000
_cell.angle_alpha   90.00
_cell.angle_beta   90.00
_cell.angle_gamma   90.00
#
_symmetry.space_group_name_H-M   'P 1'
#
loop_
_entity.id
_entity.type
_entity.pdbx_description
1 polymer ?
#
loop_
_entity_poly.entity_id
_entity_poly.type
_entity_poly.pdbx_seq_one_letter_code
_entity_poly.pdbx_strand_id
1 'polypeptide(L)'
;MDSELGNVKRASVIIFVVGLTIHPTLAILTKNSILEKIGHLKMYQGIFIDAQKTDKHFAERMSTPGKNGLKVQFQQPGELMSLANHIVETQPALVALNYHQQIQHNAYQAETLAQFLRSYTSEHLEKDFPIVLLYNENEINGFLNNVTAHDLFDCHFMTKKIADNRPKILSLVKGYQRMIKKWTKKSERWATFFGLNKSERVVVAYQAIRELDRLKAPHQVAQAILRYVIGRQGILLDKNNVLAQLGVAKADKEIDSLFEVLKTAKVIYTGVFSEGWNRWWEHRLQDWGKQLCEEALGNMTAKERVVCLNKKLGLKLLPAKSRWQEHTDALFAFACDSCHQPTEQQFSVIAYEPDSMPHSFIQRRHICWKCVETGEFVESGLTIDDGERFFVEMILNGEMRS
;
A
#
# COMPACT_ATOMS: atom_id res chain seq x y z
N MET A 1 -24.36 28.10 60.94
CA MET A 1 -25.35 27.14 61.43
C MET A 1 -25.82 26.38 60.22
N ASP A 2 -25.34 25.13 60.11
CA ASP A 2 -25.93 23.92 59.53
C ASP A 2 -26.87 24.08 58.32
N SER A 3 -26.85 23.28 57.26
CA SER A 3 -26.21 22.04 56.81
C SER A 3 -26.89 21.83 55.43
N GLU A 4 -26.26 21.35 54.36
CA GLU A 4 -26.30 19.94 53.94
C GLU A 4 -25.84 19.83 52.48
N LEU A 5 -25.30 18.65 52.19
CA LEU A 5 -24.71 18.20 50.95
C LEU A 5 -25.72 18.03 49.78
N GLY A 6 -25.21 18.34 48.58
CA GLY A 6 -25.08 17.38 47.47
C GLY A 6 -26.34 16.94 46.69
N ASN A 7 -26.31 17.12 45.36
CA ASN A 7 -26.48 15.97 44.44
C ASN A 7 -26.18 16.32 42.97
N VAL A 8 -25.26 15.55 42.39
CA VAL A 8 -24.91 15.53 40.97
C VAL A 8 -25.87 14.57 40.25
N LYS A 9 -26.58 15.09 39.25
CA LYS A 9 -27.51 14.33 38.39
C LYS A 9 -26.75 13.26 37.58
N ARG A 10 -27.09 11.99 37.77
CA ARG A 10 -26.86 10.91 36.80
C ARG A 10 -28.11 10.74 35.94
N ALA A 11 -27.94 10.85 34.62
CA ALA A 11 -28.97 10.51 33.65
C ALA A 11 -28.97 8.99 33.41
N SER A 12 -30.12 8.36 33.62
CA SER A 12 -30.38 6.95 33.33
C SER A 12 -30.72 6.77 31.85
N VAL A 13 -30.04 5.84 31.18
CA VAL A 13 -30.40 5.36 29.84
C VAL A 13 -31.34 4.17 30.01
N ILE A 14 -32.57 4.28 29.48
CA ILE A 14 -33.56 3.21 29.41
C ILE A 14 -33.34 2.44 28.11
N ILE A 15 -33.13 1.12 28.20
CA ILE A 15 -33.09 0.22 27.03
C ILE A 15 -34.32 -0.69 27.11
N PHE A 16 -35.16 -0.65 26.08
CA PHE A 16 -36.26 -1.60 25.85
C PHE A 16 -35.68 -2.97 25.46
N VAL A 17 -36.08 -4.02 26.19
CA VAL A 17 -35.81 -5.42 25.83
C VAL A 17 -37.13 -6.08 25.48
N VAL A 18 -37.32 -6.42 24.20
CA VAL A 18 -38.40 -7.30 23.74
C VAL A 18 -37.94 -8.74 23.93
N GLY A 19 -38.81 -9.55 24.53
CA GLY A 19 -38.51 -10.87 25.07
C GLY A 19 -38.17 -11.93 24.02
N LEU A 20 -37.19 -12.76 24.37
CA LEU A 20 -36.99 -14.12 23.88
C LEU A 20 -36.38 -14.92 25.04
N THR A 21 -37.09 -15.97 25.43
CA THR A 21 -36.79 -16.90 26.53
C THR A 21 -35.50 -17.68 26.25
N ILE A 22 -34.55 -17.65 27.19
CA ILE A 22 -33.37 -18.52 27.18
C ILE A 22 -33.24 -19.18 28.57
N HIS A 23 -33.11 -20.51 28.57
CA HIS A 23 -32.81 -21.36 29.73
C HIS A 23 -31.49 -20.95 30.43
N PRO A 24 -31.36 -21.16 31.76
CA PRO A 24 -30.18 -20.74 32.50
C PRO A 24 -29.15 -21.87 32.53
N THR A 25 -28.06 -21.73 31.76
CA THR A 25 -26.82 -22.46 32.05
C THR A 25 -25.67 -21.47 32.16
N LEU A 26 -25.37 -21.16 33.41
CA LEU A 26 -24.09 -20.74 33.98
C LEU A 26 -22.94 -20.47 32.97
N ALA A 27 -22.63 -19.19 32.77
CA ALA A 27 -21.30 -18.76 32.33
C ALA A 27 -20.89 -17.52 33.15
N ILE A 28 -20.21 -17.76 34.26
CA ILE A 28 -19.47 -16.73 34.99
C ILE A 28 -18.30 -16.33 34.09
N LEU A 29 -18.50 -15.29 33.28
CA LEU A 29 -17.42 -14.57 32.63
C LEU A 29 -16.76 -13.71 33.71
N THR A 30 -15.63 -14.20 34.24
CA THR A 30 -14.79 -13.42 35.15
C THR A 30 -14.29 -12.17 34.42
N LYS A 31 -14.19 -11.05 35.15
CA LYS A 31 -13.68 -9.74 34.68
C LYS A 31 -12.37 -9.84 33.87
N ASN A 32 -11.57 -10.88 34.10
CA ASN A 32 -10.32 -11.17 33.40
C ASN A 32 -10.52 -11.50 31.90
N SER A 33 -11.63 -12.13 31.52
CA SER A 33 -11.96 -12.45 30.11
C SER A 33 -12.29 -11.22 29.27
N ILE A 34 -12.80 -10.16 29.90
CA ILE A 34 -13.10 -8.88 29.24
C ILE A 34 -11.84 -8.01 29.18
N LEU A 35 -10.98 -8.09 30.19
CA LEU A 35 -9.67 -7.41 30.20
C LEU A 35 -8.69 -8.00 29.17
N GLU A 36 -8.73 -9.31 28.88
CA GLU A 36 -7.94 -9.91 27.79
C GLU A 36 -8.45 -9.55 26.38
N LYS A 37 -9.73 -9.17 26.24
CA LYS A 37 -10.29 -8.66 24.97
C LYS A 37 -10.03 -7.18 24.74
N ILE A 38 -9.63 -6.44 25.77
CA ILE A 38 -9.07 -5.08 25.64
C ILE A 38 -7.57 -5.25 25.50
N GLY A 39 -7.12 -5.74 24.33
CA GLY A 39 -5.70 -5.76 24.02
C GLY A 39 -5.11 -4.38 24.25
N HIS A 40 -4.10 -4.28 25.11
CA HIS A 40 -3.41 -3.05 25.47
C HIS A 40 -3.11 -2.22 24.20
N LEU A 41 -3.91 -1.18 23.95
CA LEU A 41 -3.67 -0.22 22.87
C LEU A 41 -2.50 0.67 23.31
N LYS A 42 -1.29 0.17 23.06
CA LYS A 42 -0.04 0.84 23.38
C LYS A 42 0.48 1.50 22.10
N MET A 43 0.83 2.77 22.21
CA MET A 43 1.52 3.52 21.17
C MET A 43 2.81 2.80 20.77
N TYR A 44 2.99 2.57 19.46
CA TYR A 44 4.17 1.92 18.93
C TYR A 44 5.42 2.77 19.16
N GLN A 45 6.55 2.14 19.44
CA GLN A 45 7.83 2.81 19.60
C GLN A 45 8.71 2.49 18.39
N GLY A 46 9.23 3.52 17.73
CA GLY A 46 10.22 3.38 16.67
C GLY A 46 11.51 4.09 17.05
N ILE A 47 12.59 3.77 16.33
CA ILE A 47 13.90 4.39 16.51
C ILE A 47 14.34 4.98 15.17
N PHE A 48 14.84 6.21 15.20
CA PHE A 48 15.50 6.85 14.06
C PHE A 48 16.97 7.04 14.38
N ILE A 49 17.84 6.43 13.57
CA ILE A 49 19.28 6.49 13.73
C ILE A 49 19.88 7.45 12.70
N ASP A 50 20.56 8.47 13.21
CA ASP A 50 21.26 9.47 12.41
C ASP A 50 22.42 10.08 13.19
N ALA A 51 23.54 10.31 12.51
CA ALA A 51 24.71 10.96 13.10
C ALA A 51 24.42 12.43 13.44
N GLN A 52 23.57 13.11 12.66
CA GLN A 52 23.32 14.54 12.79
C GLN A 52 22.24 14.83 13.83
N LYS A 53 22.60 15.44 14.97
CA LYS A 53 21.62 15.84 16.01
C LYS A 53 20.56 16.81 15.49
N THR A 54 20.89 17.62 14.49
CA THR A 54 19.99 18.56 13.83
C THR A 54 18.80 17.84 13.17
N ASP A 55 18.99 16.58 12.78
CA ASP A 55 18.02 15.77 12.06
C ASP A 55 17.01 15.08 12.99
N LYS A 56 17.14 15.28 14.30
CA LYS A 56 16.18 14.81 15.31
C LYS A 56 14.72 15.14 14.98
N HIS A 57 14.47 16.27 14.34
CA HIS A 57 13.13 16.69 13.93
C HIS A 57 12.47 15.72 12.95
N PHE A 58 13.21 14.93 12.17
CA PHE A 58 12.63 13.89 11.30
C PHE A 58 11.96 12.76 12.08
N ALA A 59 12.43 12.42 13.29
CA ALA A 59 11.77 11.46 14.16
C ALA A 59 10.35 11.93 14.55
N GLU A 60 10.20 13.22 14.85
CA GLU A 60 8.89 13.81 15.12
C GLU A 60 8.01 13.81 13.88
N ARG A 61 8.57 14.09 12.69
CA ARG A 61 7.82 14.07 11.44
C ARG A 61 7.34 12.66 11.04
N MET A 62 8.08 11.61 11.39
CA MET A 62 7.66 10.20 11.25
C MET A 62 6.64 9.74 12.29
N SER A 63 6.55 10.44 13.42
CA SER A 63 5.66 10.07 14.51
C SER A 63 4.20 10.37 14.17
N THR A 64 3.30 9.46 14.55
CA THR A 64 1.84 9.63 14.43
C THR A 64 1.23 9.66 15.83
N PRO A 65 0.40 10.66 16.19
CA PRO A 65 -0.24 10.72 17.50
C PRO A 65 -1.33 9.64 17.67
N GLY A 66 -1.78 9.46 18.91
CA GLY A 66 -2.93 8.62 19.26
C GLY A 66 -2.57 7.25 19.84
N LYS A 67 -3.59 6.55 20.35
CA LYS A 67 -3.43 5.28 21.10
C LYS A 67 -2.86 4.13 20.26
N ASN A 68 -3.03 4.19 18.94
CA ASN A 68 -2.45 3.28 17.94
C ASN A 68 -1.47 4.01 17.01
N GLY A 69 -0.93 5.13 17.49
CA GLY A 69 0.07 5.92 16.80
C GLY A 69 1.46 5.31 16.92
N LEU A 70 2.43 6.02 16.37
CA LEU A 70 3.85 5.66 16.38
C LEU A 70 4.63 6.83 16.97
N LYS A 71 5.43 6.59 18.00
CA LYS A 71 6.42 7.53 18.52
C LYS A 71 7.79 7.07 18.08
N VAL A 72 8.43 7.82 17.20
CA VAL A 72 9.80 7.58 16.77
C VAL A 72 10.74 8.42 17.62
N GLN A 73 11.76 7.78 18.20
CA GLN A 73 12.76 8.45 19.02
C GLN A 73 14.07 8.55 18.23
N PHE A 74 14.66 9.74 18.25
CA PHE A 74 15.98 9.94 17.67
C PHE A 74 17.06 9.35 18.58
N GLN A 75 18.03 8.67 17.98
CA GLN A 75 19.20 8.15 18.63
C GLN A 75 20.41 8.34 17.72
N GLN A 76 21.50 8.87 18.26
CA GLN A 76 22.76 8.88 17.54
C GLN A 76 23.34 7.47 17.51
N PRO A 77 24.02 7.10 16.42
CA PRO A 77 24.66 5.81 16.34
C PRO A 77 25.85 5.75 17.32
N GLY A 78 26.04 4.57 17.91
CA GLY A 78 27.21 4.20 18.71
C GLY A 78 28.04 3.13 18.01
N GLU A 79 28.81 2.37 18.79
CA GLU A 79 29.45 1.13 18.30
C GLU A 79 28.39 0.16 17.76
N LEU A 80 28.68 -0.49 16.62
CA LEU A 80 27.72 -1.26 15.83
C LEU A 80 27.02 -2.35 16.65
N MET A 81 27.80 -3.20 17.33
CA MET A 81 27.27 -4.34 18.08
C MET A 81 26.44 -3.87 19.27
N SER A 82 26.92 -2.85 19.98
CA SER A 82 26.23 -2.23 21.11
C SER A 82 24.89 -1.63 20.68
N LEU A 83 24.86 -0.91 19.56
CA LEU A 83 23.63 -0.33 19.02
C LEU A 83 22.66 -1.41 18.55
N ALA A 84 23.15 -2.41 17.80
CA ALA A 84 22.32 -3.47 17.28
C ALA A 84 21.69 -4.30 18.40
N ASN A 85 22.47 -4.65 19.44
CA ASN A 85 21.98 -5.34 20.63
C ASN A 85 20.92 -4.50 21.35
N HIS A 86 21.16 -3.19 21.51
CA HIS A 86 20.17 -2.29 22.11
C HIS A 86 18.85 -2.24 21.32
N ILE A 87 18.91 -2.15 19.99
CA ILE A 87 17.73 -2.18 19.12
C ILE A 87 16.98 -3.51 19.30
N VAL A 88 17.70 -4.63 19.28
CA VAL A 88 17.11 -5.96 19.47
C VAL A 88 16.45 -6.12 20.84
N GLU A 89 17.08 -5.64 21.90
CA GLU A 89 16.57 -5.71 23.27
C GLU A 89 15.34 -4.83 23.47
N THR A 90 15.33 -3.63 22.88
CA THR A 90 14.22 -2.69 22.98
C THR A 90 13.01 -3.08 22.13
N GLN A 91 13.20 -3.97 21.16
CA GLN A 91 12.15 -4.49 20.25
C GLN A 91 11.27 -3.36 19.67
N PRO A 92 11.86 -2.40 18.95
CA PRO A 92 11.08 -1.34 18.34
C PRO A 92 10.15 -1.91 17.28
N ALA A 93 9.03 -1.23 17.09
CA ALA A 93 8.07 -1.54 16.05
C ALA A 93 8.50 -1.03 14.67
N LEU A 94 9.57 -0.22 14.59
CA LEU A 94 10.16 0.37 13.39
C LEU A 94 11.60 0.78 13.67
N VAL A 95 12.49 0.55 12.71
CA VAL A 95 13.81 1.20 12.65
C VAL A 95 13.89 2.05 11.38
N ALA A 96 14.24 3.32 11.52
CA ALA A 96 14.53 4.22 10.41
C ALA A 96 16.02 4.58 10.44
N LEU A 97 16.70 4.48 9.30
CA LEU A 97 18.13 4.75 9.17
C LEU A 97 18.33 5.87 8.16
N ASN A 98 19.13 6.89 8.48
CA ASN A 98 19.62 7.82 7.47
C ASN A 98 20.73 7.13 6.64
N TYR A 99 20.69 7.29 5.32
CA TYR A 99 21.63 6.67 4.38
C TYR A 99 23.09 7.07 4.64
N HIS A 100 23.37 8.35 4.92
CA HIS A 100 24.74 8.83 5.18
C HIS A 100 25.09 8.90 6.68
N GLN A 101 25.04 7.75 7.37
CA GLN A 101 25.64 7.62 8.71
C GLN A 101 27.18 7.64 8.61
N GLN A 102 27.79 8.80 8.37
CA GLN A 102 29.23 8.97 8.60
C GLN A 102 29.48 9.34 10.06
N ILE A 103 29.77 8.31 10.86
CA ILE A 103 30.11 8.46 12.27
C ILE A 103 31.60 8.78 12.36
N GLN A 104 31.94 9.98 12.83
CA GLN A 104 33.30 10.22 13.30
C GLN A 104 33.55 9.30 14.50
N HIS A 105 34.46 8.33 14.32
CA HIS A 105 34.98 7.35 15.27
C HIS A 105 34.42 5.91 15.28
N ASN A 106 33.44 5.53 14.45
CA ASN A 106 33.08 4.11 14.20
C ASN A 106 32.26 4.01 12.90
N ALA A 107 32.91 4.07 11.75
CA ALA A 107 32.26 4.23 10.45
C ALA A 107 31.64 2.92 9.94
N TYR A 108 30.34 2.74 10.14
CA TYR A 108 29.55 1.76 9.39
C TYR A 108 28.37 2.43 8.70
N GLN A 109 27.96 1.88 7.57
CA GLN A 109 26.86 2.40 6.78
C GLN A 109 25.52 1.84 7.29
N ALA A 110 24.40 2.47 6.91
CA ALA A 110 23.06 2.03 7.28
C ALA A 110 22.81 0.57 6.90
N GLU A 111 23.36 0.13 5.76
CA GLU A 111 23.30 -1.23 5.24
C GLU A 111 23.93 -2.23 6.20
N THR A 112 25.06 -1.89 6.83
CA THR A 112 25.75 -2.79 7.77
C THR A 112 24.87 -3.08 8.98
N LEU A 113 24.24 -2.05 9.55
CA LEU A 113 23.30 -2.21 10.65
C LEU A 113 22.04 -2.97 10.22
N ALA A 114 21.47 -2.61 9.07
CA ALA A 114 20.28 -3.29 8.54
C ALA A 114 20.54 -4.78 8.29
N GLN A 115 21.69 -5.15 7.72
CA GLN A 115 22.09 -6.54 7.51
C GLN A 115 22.15 -7.31 8.83
N PHE A 116 22.76 -6.73 9.87
CA PHE A 116 22.82 -7.38 11.19
C PHE A 116 21.42 -7.61 11.77
N LEU A 117 20.56 -6.59 11.71
CA LEU A 117 19.18 -6.68 12.19
C LEU A 117 18.36 -7.73 11.40
N ARG A 118 18.55 -7.84 10.09
CA ARG A 118 17.90 -8.87 9.25
C ARG A 118 18.39 -10.27 9.56
N SER A 119 19.69 -10.45 9.81
CA SER A 119 20.23 -11.74 10.26
C SER A 119 19.59 -12.15 11.59
N TYR A 120 19.52 -11.24 12.56
CA TYR A 120 18.90 -11.50 13.86
C TYR A 120 17.40 -11.86 13.74
N THR A 121 16.63 -11.05 13.02
CA THR A 121 15.17 -11.23 12.88
C THR A 121 14.79 -12.45 12.02
N SER A 122 15.69 -12.92 11.15
CA SER A 122 15.52 -14.19 10.43
C SER A 122 15.57 -15.42 11.35
N GLU A 123 16.27 -15.31 12.47
CA GLU A 123 16.31 -16.34 13.52
C GLU A 123 15.22 -16.15 14.59
N HIS A 124 14.69 -14.93 14.71
CA HIS A 124 13.69 -14.53 15.72
C HIS A 124 12.48 -13.88 15.05
N LEU A 125 11.69 -14.69 14.34
CA LEU A 125 10.60 -14.23 13.46
C LEU A 125 9.52 -13.41 14.19
N GLU A 126 9.34 -13.64 15.49
CA GLU A 126 8.41 -12.91 16.35
C GLU A 126 8.86 -11.49 16.70
N LYS A 127 10.14 -11.18 16.47
CA LYS A 127 10.77 -9.88 16.72
C LYS A 127 11.07 -9.11 15.45
N ASP A 128 10.56 -9.56 14.30
CA ASP A 128 10.77 -8.87 13.03
C ASP A 128 10.08 -7.49 13.03
N PHE A 129 10.63 -6.54 12.28
CA PHE A 129 10.10 -5.18 12.18
C PHE A 129 10.50 -4.53 10.85
N PRO A 130 9.74 -3.52 10.39
CA PRO A 130 10.12 -2.78 9.21
C PRO A 130 11.39 -1.97 9.43
N ILE A 131 12.29 -1.99 8.44
CA ILE A 131 13.47 -1.12 8.36
C ILE A 131 13.27 -0.16 7.19
N VAL A 132 13.32 1.14 7.45
CA VAL A 132 13.10 2.20 6.46
C VAL A 132 14.37 3.02 6.27
N LEU A 133 14.73 3.27 5.02
CA LEU A 133 15.86 4.14 4.66
C LEU A 133 15.39 5.58 4.42
N LEU A 134 16.06 6.55 4.99
CA LEU A 134 15.88 7.97 4.67
C LEU A 134 17.08 8.47 3.86
N TYR A 135 16.80 9.28 2.85
CA TYR A 135 17.83 9.84 1.96
C TYR A 135 17.49 11.28 1.55
N ASN A 136 18.50 12.06 1.15
CA ASN A 136 18.31 13.37 0.54
C ASN A 136 18.34 13.29 -1.00
N GLU A 137 17.78 14.29 -1.68
CA GLU A 137 17.60 14.34 -3.15
C GLU A 137 18.85 13.97 -3.97
N ASN A 138 20.03 14.37 -3.50
CA ASN A 138 21.28 14.20 -4.25
C ASN A 138 22.00 12.87 -3.98
N GLU A 139 21.43 11.99 -3.14
CA GLU A 139 22.17 10.89 -2.51
C GLU A 139 21.69 9.50 -2.93
N ILE A 140 20.52 9.40 -3.57
CA ILE A 140 19.87 8.10 -3.82
C ILE A 140 20.59 7.26 -4.89
N ASN A 141 21.33 7.88 -5.81
CA ASN A 141 21.93 7.16 -6.95
C ASN A 141 22.90 6.06 -6.51
N GLY A 142 23.65 6.27 -5.42
CA GLY A 142 24.55 5.25 -4.86
C GLY A 142 23.78 4.03 -4.33
N PHE A 143 22.64 4.25 -3.67
CA PHE A 143 21.77 3.20 -3.19
C PHE A 143 21.05 2.49 -4.33
N LEU A 144 20.46 3.23 -5.28
CA LEU A 144 19.72 2.69 -6.41
C LEU A 144 20.57 1.75 -7.29
N ASN A 145 21.87 2.03 -7.38
CA ASN A 145 22.81 1.21 -8.13
C ASN A 145 23.27 -0.04 -7.34
N ASN A 146 22.99 -0.11 -6.04
CA ASN A 146 23.38 -1.22 -5.18
C ASN A 146 22.19 -2.20 -4.98
N VAL A 147 22.00 -3.07 -5.96
CA VAL A 147 20.89 -4.03 -5.99
C VAL A 147 20.84 -4.94 -4.75
N THR A 148 21.99 -5.26 -4.14
CA THR A 148 22.02 -6.12 -2.94
C THR A 148 21.55 -5.39 -1.68
N ALA A 149 21.69 -4.06 -1.61
CA ALA A 149 21.20 -3.25 -0.50
C ALA A 149 19.67 -3.08 -0.52
N HIS A 150 19.02 -3.25 -1.68
CA HIS A 150 17.57 -3.09 -1.81
C HIS A 150 16.77 -4.06 -0.94
N ASP A 151 17.28 -5.27 -0.71
CA ASP A 151 16.60 -6.29 0.10
C ASP A 151 16.78 -6.09 1.60
N LEU A 152 17.56 -5.09 2.05
CA LEU A 152 17.72 -4.79 3.47
C LEU A 152 16.56 -3.95 4.02
N PHE A 153 15.99 -3.10 3.18
CA PHE A 153 14.99 -2.11 3.56
C PHE A 153 13.61 -2.46 2.99
N ASP A 154 12.55 -2.13 3.72
CA ASP A 154 11.18 -2.32 3.24
C ASP A 154 10.71 -1.17 2.35
N CYS A 155 11.17 0.05 2.67
CA CYS A 155 10.84 1.28 1.98
C CYS A 155 11.99 2.27 2.11
N HIS A 156 12.08 3.19 1.15
CA HIS A 156 12.95 4.35 1.19
C HIS A 156 12.12 5.64 1.04
N PHE A 157 12.41 6.66 1.81
CA PHE A 157 11.71 7.94 1.74
C PHE A 157 12.68 9.12 1.70
N MET A 158 12.36 10.10 0.85
CA MET A 158 13.04 11.40 0.87
C MET A 158 12.76 12.10 2.20
N THR A 159 13.81 12.56 2.89
CA THR A 159 13.72 13.29 4.15
C THR A 159 12.75 14.48 4.07
N LYS A 160 12.79 15.24 2.96
CA LYS A 160 11.88 16.37 2.70
C LYS A 160 10.40 15.96 2.68
N LYS A 161 10.08 14.78 2.17
CA LYS A 161 8.71 14.24 2.00
C LYS A 161 8.29 13.28 3.13
N ILE A 162 9.03 13.23 4.23
CA ILE A 162 8.77 12.23 5.27
C ILE A 162 7.41 12.40 5.96
N ALA A 163 6.94 13.65 6.10
CA ALA A 163 5.63 13.95 6.68
C ALA A 163 4.49 13.34 5.85
N ASP A 164 4.58 13.41 4.52
CA ASP A 164 3.58 12.87 3.60
C ASP A 164 3.56 11.33 3.62
N ASN A 165 4.68 10.71 3.99
CA ASN A 165 4.82 9.26 4.07
C ASN A 165 4.54 8.70 5.47
N ARG A 166 4.17 9.55 6.46
CA ARG A 166 3.79 9.12 7.81
C ARG A 166 2.70 8.02 7.82
N PRO A 167 1.62 8.10 7.01
CA PRO A 167 0.62 7.02 6.96
C PRO A 167 1.22 5.69 6.47
N LYS A 168 2.14 5.73 5.51
CA LYS A 168 2.85 4.53 5.02
C LYS A 168 3.71 3.90 6.10
N ILE A 169 4.47 4.72 6.82
CA ILE A 169 5.32 4.24 7.92
C ILE A 169 4.48 3.57 9.00
N LEU A 170 3.39 4.19 9.44
CA LEU A 170 2.50 3.57 10.43
C LEU A 170 1.86 2.28 9.88
N SER A 171 1.51 2.27 8.59
CA SER A 171 0.95 1.10 7.92
C SER A 171 1.94 -0.08 7.85
N LEU A 172 3.24 0.18 7.66
CA LEU A 172 4.29 -0.83 7.76
C LEU A 172 4.30 -1.48 9.14
N VAL A 173 4.32 -0.66 10.20
CA VAL A 173 4.32 -1.13 11.60
C VAL A 173 3.12 -2.04 11.87
N LYS A 174 1.91 -1.58 11.53
CA LYS A 174 0.67 -2.35 11.72
C LYS A 174 0.66 -3.63 10.87
N GLY A 175 1.18 -3.56 9.64
CA GLY A 175 1.30 -4.69 8.73
C GLY A 175 2.17 -5.79 9.32
N TYR A 176 3.38 -5.45 9.78
CA TYR A 176 4.30 -6.38 10.43
C TYR A 176 3.68 -7.05 11.66
N GLN A 177 3.04 -6.28 12.54
CA GLN A 177 2.38 -6.86 13.71
C GLN A 177 1.27 -7.85 13.35
N ARG A 178 0.48 -7.54 12.31
CA ARG A 178 -0.52 -8.46 11.78
C ARG A 178 0.12 -9.72 11.21
N MET A 179 1.23 -9.59 10.49
CA MET A 179 1.98 -10.71 9.91
C MET A 179 2.56 -11.61 10.99
N ILE A 180 3.28 -11.05 11.95
CA ILE A 180 3.89 -11.76 13.09
C ILE A 180 2.84 -12.51 13.90
N LYS A 181 1.74 -11.83 14.27
CA LYS A 181 0.62 -12.46 15.02
C LYS A 181 0.01 -13.66 14.28
N LYS A 182 0.09 -13.69 12.96
CA LYS A 182 -0.47 -14.75 12.11
C LYS A 182 0.59 -15.67 11.52
N TRP A 183 1.86 -15.52 11.93
CA TRP A 183 2.99 -16.20 11.33
C TRP A 183 3.00 -17.70 11.56
N THR A 184 2.47 -18.15 12.70
CA THR A 184 2.42 -19.57 13.10
C THR A 184 1.52 -20.44 12.21
N LYS A 185 0.63 -19.83 11.41
CA LYS A 185 -0.20 -20.55 10.45
C LYS A 185 0.68 -21.03 9.29
N LYS A 186 0.91 -22.33 9.13
CA LYS A 186 1.85 -22.84 8.10
C LYS A 186 1.34 -22.79 6.65
N SER A 187 0.02 -22.76 6.44
CA SER A 187 -0.57 -22.75 5.09
C SER A 187 -1.52 -21.58 4.87
N GLU A 188 -1.52 -21.05 3.65
CA GLU A 188 -2.34 -19.93 3.21
C GLU A 188 -2.19 -18.70 4.12
N ARG A 189 -0.95 -18.34 4.46
CA ARG A 189 -0.67 -17.09 5.18
C ARG A 189 -0.96 -15.91 4.28
N TRP A 190 -0.56 -16.01 3.00
CA TRP A 190 -0.82 -15.01 1.97
C TRP A 190 -2.29 -14.55 1.96
N ALA A 191 -3.25 -15.48 2.02
CA ALA A 191 -4.69 -15.14 2.02
C ALA A 191 -5.09 -14.33 3.25
N THR A 192 -4.49 -14.62 4.40
CA THR A 192 -4.72 -13.88 5.65
C THR A 192 -4.10 -12.48 5.60
N PHE A 193 -2.93 -12.36 5.00
CA PHE A 193 -2.24 -11.09 4.80
C PHE A 193 -3.02 -10.19 3.85
N PHE A 194 -3.58 -10.75 2.77
CA PHE A 194 -4.41 -10.01 1.83
C PHE A 194 -5.85 -9.78 2.30
N GLY A 195 -6.28 -10.41 3.39
CA GLY A 195 -7.64 -10.25 3.91
C GLY A 195 -8.71 -10.86 3.02
N LEU A 196 -8.40 -11.99 2.37
CA LEU A 196 -9.28 -12.69 1.45
C LEU A 196 -10.20 -13.66 2.21
N ASN A 197 -11.46 -13.72 1.78
CA ASN A 197 -12.38 -14.78 2.23
C ASN A 197 -12.09 -16.11 1.48
N LYS A 198 -12.84 -17.18 1.78
CA LYS A 198 -12.58 -18.50 1.18
C LYS A 198 -12.82 -18.54 -0.34
N SER A 199 -13.87 -17.90 -0.85
CA SER A 199 -14.19 -17.95 -2.29
C SER A 199 -13.20 -17.14 -3.11
N GLU A 200 -12.72 -16.01 -2.57
CA GLU A 200 -11.76 -15.14 -3.26
C GLU A 200 -10.37 -15.75 -3.40
N ARG A 201 -10.02 -16.72 -2.56
CA ARG A 201 -8.71 -17.38 -2.64
C ARG A 201 -8.50 -17.98 -4.01
N VAL A 202 -9.50 -18.65 -4.59
CA VAL A 202 -9.36 -19.32 -5.88
C VAL A 202 -9.00 -18.31 -6.99
N VAL A 203 -9.58 -17.12 -6.93
CA VAL A 203 -9.36 -16.04 -7.90
C VAL A 203 -7.95 -15.45 -7.79
N VAL A 204 -7.45 -15.26 -6.55
CA VAL A 204 -6.17 -14.58 -6.29
C VAL A 204 -4.99 -15.57 -6.14
N ALA A 205 -5.25 -16.88 -6.15
CA ALA A 205 -4.26 -17.92 -5.85
C ALA A 205 -3.30 -18.22 -7.02
N TYR A 206 -2.81 -17.19 -7.71
CA TYR A 206 -1.68 -17.28 -8.64
C TYR A 206 -0.49 -17.98 -7.98
N GLN A 207 0.26 -18.77 -8.75
CA GLN A 207 1.39 -19.52 -8.20
C GLN A 207 2.36 -18.60 -7.44
N ALA A 208 2.77 -17.49 -8.04
CA ALA A 208 3.64 -16.50 -7.42
C ALA A 208 3.10 -15.91 -6.10
N ILE A 209 1.78 -15.79 -5.94
CA ILE A 209 1.16 -15.36 -4.68
C ILE A 209 1.25 -16.48 -3.63
N ARG A 210 1.05 -17.74 -4.03
CA ARG A 210 1.21 -18.89 -3.13
C ARG A 210 2.66 -19.07 -2.68
N GLU A 211 3.63 -18.69 -3.52
CA GLU A 211 5.06 -18.72 -3.19
C GLU A 211 5.43 -17.82 -2.01
N LEU A 212 4.60 -16.83 -1.66
CA LEU A 212 4.78 -16.05 -0.43
C LEU A 212 4.79 -16.93 0.83
N ASP A 213 4.08 -18.07 0.82
CA ASP A 213 4.10 -19.01 1.95
C ASP A 213 5.46 -19.73 2.07
N ARG A 214 6.28 -19.77 1.02
CA ARG A 214 7.63 -20.38 1.05
C ARG A 214 8.69 -19.46 1.66
N LEU A 215 8.39 -18.16 1.75
CA LEU A 215 9.28 -17.18 2.37
C LEU A 215 9.36 -17.42 3.89
N LYS A 216 10.57 -17.30 4.42
CA LYS A 216 10.92 -17.78 5.77
C LYS A 216 10.79 -16.71 6.83
N ALA A 217 10.81 -15.43 6.47
CA ALA A 217 10.68 -14.32 7.41
C ALA A 217 9.62 -13.28 7.02
N PRO A 218 8.99 -12.60 7.99
CA PRO A 218 7.99 -11.55 7.73
C PRO A 218 8.47 -10.48 6.77
N HIS A 219 9.71 -10.02 6.91
CA HIS A 219 10.25 -8.97 6.03
C HIS A 219 10.36 -9.39 4.56
N GLN A 220 10.71 -10.65 4.28
CA GLN A 220 10.74 -11.16 2.91
C GLN A 220 9.34 -11.11 2.28
N VAL A 221 8.31 -11.51 3.04
CA VAL A 221 6.91 -11.43 2.58
C VAL A 221 6.47 -9.98 2.43
N ALA A 222 6.85 -9.11 3.37
CA ALA A 222 6.50 -7.69 3.33
C ALA A 222 7.06 -7.03 2.06
N GLN A 223 8.35 -7.25 1.79
CA GLN A 223 9.03 -6.77 0.58
C GLN A 223 8.38 -7.30 -0.69
N ALA A 224 8.08 -8.60 -0.77
CA ALA A 224 7.42 -9.17 -1.94
C ALA A 224 6.02 -8.56 -2.18
N ILE A 225 5.24 -8.35 -1.12
CA ILE A 225 3.93 -7.68 -1.22
C ILE A 225 4.08 -6.22 -1.65
N LEU A 226 4.97 -5.46 -1.00
CA LEU A 226 5.19 -4.05 -1.30
C LEU A 226 5.70 -3.86 -2.73
N ARG A 227 6.70 -4.65 -3.15
CA ARG A 227 7.33 -4.56 -4.45
C ARG A 227 6.42 -5.03 -5.57
N TYR A 228 5.80 -6.19 -5.45
CA TYR A 228 5.16 -6.85 -6.60
C TYR A 228 3.64 -6.79 -6.61
N VAL A 229 3.00 -6.56 -5.46
CA VAL A 229 1.53 -6.56 -5.36
C VAL A 229 0.98 -5.14 -5.17
N ILE A 230 1.62 -4.33 -4.33
CA ILE A 230 1.20 -2.95 -4.07
C ILE A 230 1.87 -1.96 -5.02
N GLY A 231 3.18 -2.15 -5.27
CA GLY A 231 4.01 -1.27 -6.09
C GLY A 231 3.82 -1.44 -7.60
N ARG A 232 3.09 -2.47 -8.03
CA ARG A 232 2.85 -2.81 -9.44
C ARG A 232 1.35 -2.94 -9.70
N GLN A 233 0.93 -2.63 -10.92
CA GLN A 233 -0.43 -2.94 -11.37
C GLN A 233 -0.59 -4.43 -11.63
N GLY A 234 -1.80 -4.92 -11.40
CA GLY A 234 -2.13 -6.34 -11.54
C GLY A 234 -3.42 -6.62 -10.77
N ILE A 235 -3.38 -7.60 -9.87
CA ILE A 235 -4.53 -7.96 -9.01
C ILE A 235 -5.02 -6.82 -8.10
N LEU A 236 -4.15 -5.85 -7.80
CA LEU A 236 -4.50 -4.63 -7.09
C LEU A 236 -4.35 -3.43 -8.04
N LEU A 237 -5.37 -2.58 -8.04
CA LEU A 237 -5.44 -1.36 -8.83
C LEU A 237 -5.14 -0.15 -7.96
N ASP A 238 -4.45 0.84 -8.53
CA ASP A 238 -4.40 2.19 -7.96
C ASP A 238 -5.58 3.07 -8.41
N LYS A 239 -5.61 4.33 -7.93
CA LYS A 239 -6.69 5.27 -8.23
C LYS A 239 -6.88 5.47 -9.74
N ASN A 240 -5.79 5.61 -10.50
CA ASN A 240 -5.86 5.90 -11.93
C ASN A 240 -6.40 4.68 -12.70
N ASN A 241 -5.97 3.48 -12.34
CA ASN A 241 -6.42 2.24 -12.99
C ASN A 241 -7.87 1.91 -12.65
N VAL A 242 -8.35 2.21 -11.44
CA VAL A 242 -9.79 2.12 -11.12
C VAL A 242 -10.59 3.06 -12.04
N LEU A 243 -10.16 4.32 -12.19
CA LEU A 243 -10.85 5.26 -13.07
C LEU A 243 -10.83 4.80 -14.53
N ALA A 244 -9.71 4.24 -15.00
CA ALA A 244 -9.60 3.68 -16.34
C ALA A 244 -10.56 2.50 -16.56
N GLN A 245 -10.60 1.54 -15.63
CA GLN A 245 -11.52 0.40 -15.72
C GLN A 245 -12.99 0.82 -15.61
N LEU A 246 -13.29 1.91 -14.92
CA LEU A 246 -14.64 2.49 -14.88
C LEU A 246 -14.94 3.43 -16.05
N GLY A 247 -13.95 3.77 -16.88
CA GLY A 247 -14.10 4.70 -18.00
C GLY A 247 -14.41 6.14 -17.57
N VAL A 248 -13.97 6.55 -16.38
CA VAL A 248 -14.26 7.87 -15.79
C VAL A 248 -13.11 8.84 -16.04
N ALA A 249 -13.43 10.07 -16.43
CA ALA A 249 -12.45 11.13 -16.61
C ALA A 249 -11.84 11.58 -15.27
N LYS A 250 -10.52 11.84 -15.25
CA LYS A 250 -9.77 12.19 -14.04
C LYS A 250 -10.14 13.56 -13.43
N ALA A 251 -10.67 14.48 -14.23
CA ALA A 251 -10.99 15.86 -13.82
C ALA A 251 -12.41 16.01 -13.23
N ASP A 252 -13.06 14.90 -12.87
CA ASP A 252 -14.43 14.91 -12.39
C ASP A 252 -14.55 15.24 -10.89
N LYS A 253 -15.57 16.04 -10.53
CA LYS A 253 -15.78 16.54 -9.16
C LYS A 253 -16.38 15.48 -8.23
N GLU A 254 -17.01 14.44 -8.77
CA GLU A 254 -17.69 13.39 -7.99
C GLU A 254 -16.86 12.12 -7.84
N ILE A 255 -15.58 12.16 -8.21
CA ILE A 255 -14.63 11.03 -8.04
C ILE A 255 -14.58 10.57 -6.58
N ASP A 256 -14.53 11.50 -5.63
CA ASP A 256 -14.43 11.12 -4.22
C ASP A 256 -15.72 10.41 -3.73
N SER A 257 -16.89 10.84 -4.21
CA SER A 257 -18.16 10.16 -3.96
C SER A 257 -18.17 8.74 -4.53
N LEU A 258 -17.67 8.55 -5.76
CA LEU A 258 -17.50 7.23 -6.36
C LEU A 258 -16.59 6.32 -5.51
N PHE A 259 -15.46 6.83 -5.01
CA PHE A 259 -14.57 6.05 -4.17
C PHE A 259 -15.18 5.68 -2.80
N GLU A 260 -16.03 6.54 -2.22
CA GLU A 260 -16.79 6.18 -1.01
C GLU A 260 -17.85 5.10 -1.29
N VAL A 261 -18.47 5.10 -2.48
CA VAL A 261 -19.34 3.98 -2.92
C VAL A 261 -18.53 2.68 -3.02
N LEU A 262 -17.38 2.68 -3.69
CA LEU A 262 -16.53 1.49 -3.83
C LEU A 262 -16.02 0.95 -2.49
N LYS A 263 -15.72 1.85 -1.55
CA LYS A 263 -15.36 1.51 -0.17
C LYS A 263 -16.53 0.87 0.57
N THR A 264 -17.74 1.42 0.45
CA THR A 264 -18.97 0.84 1.03
C THR A 264 -19.27 -0.54 0.43
N ALA A 265 -19.05 -0.70 -0.87
CA ALA A 265 -19.16 -1.97 -1.59
C ALA A 265 -18.02 -2.97 -1.30
N LYS A 266 -17.06 -2.60 -0.44
CA LYS A 266 -15.90 -3.43 -0.03
C LYS A 266 -15.00 -3.87 -1.19
N VAL A 267 -14.94 -3.07 -2.26
CA VAL A 267 -14.02 -3.27 -3.38
C VAL A 267 -12.57 -2.94 -2.97
N ILE A 268 -12.41 -2.03 -2.00
CA ILE A 268 -11.11 -1.61 -1.47
C ILE A 268 -10.32 -2.78 -0.85
N TYR A 269 -9.00 -2.75 -1.06
CA TYR A 269 -8.05 -3.67 -0.42
C TYR A 269 -7.90 -3.34 1.07
N THR A 270 -8.05 -4.36 1.93
CA THR A 270 -7.97 -4.23 3.40
C THR A 270 -6.92 -5.17 4.02
N GLY A 271 -6.00 -5.68 3.20
CA GLY A 271 -4.90 -6.51 3.67
C GLY A 271 -3.81 -5.70 4.38
N VAL A 272 -2.67 -6.33 4.62
CA VAL A 272 -1.48 -5.68 5.16
C VAL A 272 -1.10 -4.49 4.29
N PHE A 273 -0.62 -3.42 4.94
CA PHE A 273 -0.20 -2.17 4.33
C PHE A 273 -1.31 -1.29 3.69
N SER A 274 -2.57 -1.74 3.65
CA SER A 274 -3.68 -1.01 3.01
C SER A 274 -3.88 0.44 3.49
N GLU A 275 -3.59 0.76 4.76
CA GLU A 275 -3.73 2.12 5.29
C GLU A 275 -2.69 3.12 4.73
N GLY A 276 -1.59 2.62 4.18
CA GLY A 276 -0.49 3.42 3.62
C GLY A 276 -0.55 3.54 2.10
N TRP A 277 -1.10 2.50 1.47
CA TRP A 277 -1.24 2.40 0.02
C TRP A 277 -2.67 1.98 -0.31
N ASN A 278 -3.51 2.97 -0.58
CA ASN A 278 -4.87 2.73 -1.03
C ASN A 278 -4.84 1.97 -2.36
N ARG A 279 -5.49 0.82 -2.36
CA ARG A 279 -5.60 -0.09 -3.50
C ARG A 279 -7.00 -0.68 -3.55
N TRP A 280 -7.40 -1.16 -4.71
CA TRP A 280 -8.67 -1.82 -4.95
C TRP A 280 -8.42 -3.18 -5.58
N TRP A 281 -9.23 -4.17 -5.21
CA TRP A 281 -9.16 -5.47 -5.84
C TRP A 281 -9.75 -5.39 -7.25
N GLU A 282 -8.98 -5.81 -8.24
CA GLU A 282 -9.43 -5.86 -9.63
C GLU A 282 -10.64 -6.78 -9.78
N HIS A 283 -10.57 -8.00 -9.23
CA HIS A 283 -11.68 -8.96 -9.31
C HIS A 283 -12.96 -8.46 -8.64
N ARG A 284 -12.84 -7.76 -7.49
CA ARG A 284 -14.01 -7.18 -6.82
C ARG A 284 -14.61 -6.03 -7.62
N LEU A 285 -13.78 -5.25 -8.32
CA LEU A 285 -14.24 -4.15 -9.16
C LEU A 285 -15.02 -4.70 -10.36
N GLN A 286 -14.51 -5.76 -11.00
CA GLN A 286 -15.18 -6.43 -12.11
C GLN A 286 -16.51 -7.06 -11.68
N ASP A 287 -16.53 -7.79 -10.56
CA ASP A 287 -17.75 -8.37 -10.00
C ASP A 287 -18.79 -7.31 -9.64
N TRP A 288 -18.35 -6.24 -8.97
CA TRP A 288 -19.21 -5.11 -8.60
C TRP A 288 -19.79 -4.41 -9.84
N GLY A 289 -18.95 -4.11 -10.83
CA GLY A 289 -19.36 -3.47 -12.07
C GLY A 289 -20.36 -4.32 -12.86
N LYS A 290 -20.08 -5.62 -12.99
CA LYS A 290 -20.98 -6.58 -13.64
C LYS A 290 -22.34 -6.67 -12.95
N GLN A 291 -22.37 -6.67 -11.62
CA GLN A 291 -23.64 -6.68 -10.88
C GLN A 291 -24.40 -5.36 -11.02
N LEU A 292 -23.71 -4.23 -11.08
CA LEU A 292 -24.32 -2.91 -11.16
C LEU A 292 -24.89 -2.62 -12.56
N CYS A 293 -24.12 -2.96 -13.60
CA CYS A 293 -24.43 -2.66 -15.00
C CYS A 293 -25.02 -3.82 -15.78
N GLU A 294 -25.13 -5.01 -15.17
CA GLU A 294 -25.64 -6.23 -15.80
C GLU A 294 -24.82 -6.67 -17.04
N GLU A 295 -23.60 -6.13 -17.18
CA GLU A 295 -22.65 -6.38 -18.27
C GLU A 295 -21.21 -6.24 -17.73
N ALA A 296 -20.26 -7.00 -18.27
CA ALA A 296 -18.86 -6.90 -17.87
C ALA A 296 -18.29 -5.54 -18.29
N LEU A 297 -17.57 -4.87 -17.38
CA LEU A 297 -17.00 -3.54 -17.66
C LEU A 297 -16.12 -3.54 -18.92
N GLY A 298 -15.33 -4.61 -19.12
CA GLY A 298 -14.47 -4.77 -20.29
C GLY A 298 -15.21 -4.74 -21.65
N ASN A 299 -16.50 -5.05 -21.68
CA ASN A 299 -17.33 -5.04 -22.90
C ASN A 299 -18.00 -3.68 -23.17
N MET A 300 -17.87 -2.73 -22.23
CA MET A 300 -18.52 -1.43 -22.30
C MET A 300 -17.49 -0.34 -22.59
N THR A 301 -17.84 0.60 -23.46
CA THR A 301 -17.09 1.85 -23.67
C THR A 301 -17.14 2.75 -22.44
N ALA A 302 -16.25 3.73 -22.33
CA ALA A 302 -16.30 4.73 -21.26
C ALA A 302 -17.67 5.41 -21.14
N LYS A 303 -18.24 5.80 -22.28
CA LYS A 303 -19.57 6.41 -22.33
C LYS A 303 -20.64 5.49 -21.74
N GLU A 304 -20.66 4.22 -22.13
CA GLU A 304 -21.63 3.26 -21.61
C GLU A 304 -21.44 2.99 -20.12
N ARG A 305 -20.20 2.82 -19.66
CA ARG A 305 -19.87 2.62 -18.24
C ARG A 305 -20.39 3.80 -17.41
N VAL A 306 -20.08 5.02 -17.82
CA VAL A 306 -20.48 6.23 -17.10
C VAL A 306 -22.00 6.46 -17.13
N VAL A 307 -22.66 6.19 -18.27
CA VAL A 307 -24.13 6.25 -18.34
C VAL A 307 -24.77 5.28 -17.34
N CYS A 308 -24.26 4.04 -17.26
CA CYS A 308 -24.71 3.08 -16.25
C CYS A 308 -24.47 3.59 -14.82
N LEU A 309 -23.24 4.01 -14.51
CA LEU A 309 -22.83 4.47 -13.18
C LEU A 309 -23.70 5.64 -12.71
N ASN A 310 -23.86 6.66 -13.55
CA ASN A 310 -24.67 7.83 -13.23
C ASN A 310 -26.15 7.45 -12.99
N LYS A 311 -26.71 6.58 -13.84
CA LYS A 311 -28.08 6.11 -13.70
C LYS A 311 -28.30 5.31 -12.41
N LYS A 312 -27.38 4.42 -12.05
CA LYS A 312 -27.54 3.49 -10.91
C LYS A 312 -27.12 4.11 -9.58
N LEU A 313 -26.18 5.05 -9.59
CA LEU A 313 -25.60 5.66 -8.38
C LEU A 313 -26.09 7.09 -8.13
N GLY A 314 -26.78 7.72 -9.10
CA GLY A 314 -27.22 9.11 -9.00
C GLY A 314 -26.07 10.12 -9.08
N LEU A 315 -24.95 9.73 -9.68
CA LEU A 315 -23.77 10.56 -9.88
C LEU A 315 -23.82 11.30 -11.22
N LYS A 316 -22.90 12.25 -11.42
CA LYS A 316 -22.71 13.05 -12.63
C LYS A 316 -21.27 12.96 -13.12
N LEU A 317 -20.77 11.73 -13.22
CA LEU A 317 -19.46 11.42 -13.74
C LEU A 317 -19.37 11.76 -15.23
N LEU A 318 -18.19 12.18 -15.67
CA LEU A 318 -17.84 12.38 -17.07
C LEU A 318 -17.12 11.16 -17.63
N PRO A 319 -17.47 10.68 -18.84
CA PRO A 319 -16.73 9.61 -19.50
C PRO A 319 -15.33 10.08 -19.89
N ALA A 320 -14.36 9.19 -19.73
CA ALA A 320 -13.02 9.38 -20.23
C ALA A 320 -13.02 9.49 -21.76
N LYS A 321 -12.14 10.34 -22.29
CA LYS A 321 -11.95 10.57 -23.71
C LYS A 321 -10.62 9.98 -24.14
N SER A 322 -10.60 9.27 -25.26
CA SER A 322 -9.37 8.74 -25.84
C SER A 322 -8.42 9.89 -26.14
N ARG A 323 -7.18 9.82 -25.66
CA ARG A 323 -6.15 10.82 -26.01
C ARG A 323 -5.67 10.67 -27.45
N TRP A 324 -5.94 9.53 -28.07
CA TRP A 324 -5.55 9.27 -29.46
C TRP A 324 -6.70 9.62 -30.39
N GLN A 325 -7.87 9.00 -30.20
CA GLN A 325 -9.00 9.13 -31.13
C GLN A 325 -9.98 10.26 -30.77
N GLU A 326 -9.79 10.92 -29.63
CA GLU A 326 -10.60 12.07 -29.21
C GLU A 326 -12.12 11.80 -29.15
N HIS A 327 -12.53 10.58 -28.75
CA HIS A 327 -13.92 10.26 -28.44
C HIS A 327 -14.07 9.44 -27.14
N THR A 328 -15.31 9.27 -26.69
CA THR A 328 -15.66 8.57 -25.43
C THR A 328 -16.18 7.14 -25.66
N ASP A 329 -16.45 6.79 -26.91
CA ASP A 329 -16.85 5.45 -27.35
C ASP A 329 -15.60 4.55 -27.50
N ALA A 330 -14.82 4.44 -26.43
CA ALA A 330 -13.55 3.73 -26.38
C ALA A 330 -13.50 2.71 -25.24
N LEU A 331 -12.82 1.57 -25.49
CA LEU A 331 -12.62 0.49 -24.52
C LEU A 331 -11.31 0.70 -23.75
N PHE A 332 -11.40 1.43 -22.64
CA PHE A 332 -10.25 1.60 -21.75
C PHE A 332 -9.99 0.38 -20.90
N ALA A 333 -8.72 -0.02 -20.82
CA ALA A 333 -8.27 -1.19 -20.06
C ALA A 333 -7.49 -0.80 -18.80
N PHE A 334 -6.64 0.22 -18.90
CA PHE A 334 -5.71 0.64 -17.84
C PHE A 334 -5.38 2.13 -17.95
N ALA A 335 -4.69 2.67 -16.96
CA ALA A 335 -4.13 4.02 -17.04
C ALA A 335 -2.70 3.96 -17.64
N CYS A 336 -2.37 4.93 -18.51
CA CYS A 336 -1.01 5.11 -19.02
C CYS A 336 -0.03 5.36 -17.87
N ASP A 337 1.12 4.67 -17.86
CA ASP A 337 2.16 4.83 -16.84
C ASP A 337 2.88 6.18 -16.93
N SER A 338 2.80 6.87 -18.07
CA SER A 338 3.31 8.24 -18.23
C SER A 338 2.28 9.30 -17.80
N CYS A 339 1.17 9.46 -18.52
CA CYS A 339 0.24 10.56 -18.26
C CYS A 339 -0.87 10.24 -17.23
N HIS A 340 -0.97 8.99 -16.78
CA HIS A 340 -1.98 8.52 -15.84
C HIS A 340 -3.43 8.73 -16.28
N GLN A 341 -3.67 8.81 -17.59
CA GLN A 341 -5.02 8.88 -18.18
C GLN A 341 -5.49 7.48 -18.61
N PRO A 342 -6.81 7.21 -18.59
CA PRO A 342 -7.38 6.02 -19.19
C PRO A 342 -6.87 5.80 -20.62
N THR A 343 -6.47 4.57 -20.94
CA THR A 343 -5.83 4.21 -22.21
C THR A 343 -6.37 2.86 -22.72
N GLU A 344 -6.59 2.80 -24.02
CA GLU A 344 -6.96 1.60 -24.76
C GLU A 344 -5.71 0.76 -25.05
N GLN A 345 -5.84 -0.56 -24.90
CA GLN A 345 -4.71 -1.46 -25.15
C GLN A 345 -4.14 -1.32 -26.56
N GLN A 346 -5.00 -1.15 -27.57
CA GLN A 346 -4.62 -1.01 -28.98
C GLN A 346 -3.87 0.30 -29.30
N PHE A 347 -3.95 1.32 -28.44
CA PHE A 347 -3.27 2.61 -28.62
C PHE A 347 -2.21 2.83 -27.53
N SER A 348 -1.50 1.76 -27.22
CA SER A 348 -0.40 1.76 -26.26
C SER A 348 0.78 0.94 -26.77
N VAL A 349 1.96 1.25 -26.26
CA VAL A 349 3.18 0.45 -26.38
C VAL A 349 3.64 0.03 -24.98
N ILE A 350 4.39 -1.04 -24.90
CA ILE A 350 4.99 -1.52 -23.64
C ILE A 350 6.23 -0.68 -23.30
N ALA A 351 6.37 -0.29 -22.03
CA ALA A 351 7.61 0.28 -21.53
C ALA A 351 8.62 -0.82 -21.20
N TYR A 352 9.89 -0.57 -21.50
CA TYR A 352 11.00 -1.42 -21.12
C TYR A 352 11.08 -1.52 -19.59
N GLU A 353 11.21 -2.76 -19.11
CA GLU A 353 11.45 -3.04 -17.69
C GLU A 353 12.70 -3.91 -17.57
N PRO A 354 13.77 -3.40 -16.92
CA PRO A 354 15.06 -4.11 -16.84
C PRO A 354 14.99 -5.38 -15.98
N ASP A 355 14.09 -5.38 -15.00
CA ASP A 355 13.80 -6.56 -14.20
C ASP A 355 12.87 -7.49 -14.97
N SER A 356 13.28 -8.74 -15.18
CA SER A 356 12.38 -9.77 -15.71
C SER A 356 11.12 -9.82 -14.83
N MET A 357 9.95 -9.55 -15.43
CA MET A 357 8.68 -9.60 -14.71
C MET A 357 8.51 -10.98 -14.07
N PRO A 358 8.65 -11.12 -12.75
CA PRO A 358 8.77 -12.46 -12.18
C PRO A 358 7.42 -13.16 -12.10
N HIS A 359 6.31 -12.43 -12.25
CA HIS A 359 4.98 -12.91 -11.90
C HIS A 359 3.93 -12.55 -12.96
N SER A 360 3.18 -13.56 -13.40
CA SER A 360 2.17 -13.45 -14.45
C SER A 360 0.96 -12.58 -14.10
N PHE A 361 0.74 -12.30 -12.82
CA PHE A 361 -0.35 -11.44 -12.38
C PHE A 361 -0.02 -9.95 -12.46
N ILE A 362 1.25 -9.59 -12.71
CA ILE A 362 1.68 -8.22 -12.84
C ILE A 362 1.45 -7.77 -14.28
N GLN A 363 0.78 -6.64 -14.43
CA GLN A 363 0.62 -5.99 -15.71
C GLN A 363 1.93 -5.28 -16.10
N ARG A 364 2.33 -5.41 -17.37
CA ARG A 364 3.41 -4.62 -17.94
C ARG A 364 3.04 -3.15 -17.91
N ARG A 365 4.04 -2.28 -17.86
CA ARG A 365 3.82 -0.84 -17.97
C ARG A 365 3.47 -0.48 -19.41
N HIS A 366 2.47 0.37 -19.59
CA HIS A 366 1.98 0.81 -20.89
C HIS A 366 2.09 2.32 -21.05
N ILE A 367 2.55 2.76 -22.21
CA ILE A 367 2.64 4.16 -22.63
C ILE A 367 1.64 4.36 -23.76
N CYS A 368 0.69 5.29 -23.63
CA CYS A 368 -0.25 5.57 -24.71
C CYS A 368 0.45 6.25 -25.89
N TRP A 369 -0.05 6.03 -27.11
CA TRP A 369 0.56 6.58 -28.33
C TRP A 369 0.69 8.10 -28.31
N LYS A 370 -0.24 8.81 -27.65
CA LYS A 370 -0.12 10.26 -27.48
C LYS A 370 1.12 10.66 -26.66
N CYS A 371 1.45 9.91 -25.61
CA CYS A 371 2.68 10.14 -24.84
C CYS A 371 3.92 9.80 -25.67
N VAL A 372 3.86 8.79 -26.54
CA VAL A 372 4.94 8.48 -27.49
C VAL A 372 5.16 9.64 -28.46
N GLU A 373 4.08 10.12 -29.11
CA GLU A 373 4.11 11.23 -30.07
C GLU A 373 4.68 12.52 -29.44
N THR A 374 4.30 12.82 -28.20
CA THR A 374 4.69 14.06 -27.50
C THR A 374 6.00 13.97 -26.73
N GLY A 375 6.52 12.76 -26.48
CA GLY A 375 7.70 12.53 -25.66
C GLY A 375 7.48 12.61 -24.14
N GLU A 376 6.24 12.80 -23.65
CA GLU A 376 5.89 12.92 -22.22
C GLU A 376 6.41 11.74 -21.35
N PHE A 377 6.60 10.56 -21.95
CA PHE A 377 7.05 9.36 -21.23
C PHE A 377 8.49 9.45 -20.72
N VAL A 378 9.34 10.23 -21.39
CA VAL A 378 10.74 10.41 -20.99
C VAL A 378 10.83 11.17 -19.68
N GLU A 379 9.99 12.20 -19.49
CA GLU A 379 9.89 12.95 -18.23
C GLU A 379 9.42 12.08 -17.06
N SER A 380 8.70 11.01 -17.37
CA SER A 380 8.25 10.00 -16.39
C SER A 380 9.32 8.95 -16.07
N GLY A 381 10.52 9.08 -16.65
CA GLY A 381 11.62 8.13 -16.49
C GLY A 381 11.36 6.77 -17.13
N LEU A 382 10.46 6.71 -18.13
CA LEU A 382 10.14 5.48 -18.85
C LEU A 382 10.97 5.39 -20.12
N THR A 383 11.28 4.16 -20.52
CA THR A 383 11.89 3.81 -21.80
C THR A 383 10.92 2.87 -22.51
N ILE A 384 10.86 2.89 -23.84
CA ILE A 384 10.01 1.98 -24.61
C ILE A 384 10.73 0.65 -24.80
N ASP A 385 10.00 -0.46 -24.76
CA ASP A 385 10.54 -1.79 -25.03
C ASP A 385 11.02 -1.91 -26.48
N ASP A 386 12.19 -2.53 -26.70
CA ASP A 386 12.77 -2.67 -28.05
C ASP A 386 11.84 -3.42 -29.02
N GLY A 387 10.99 -4.31 -28.49
CA GLY A 387 9.98 -5.04 -29.27
C GLY A 387 8.88 -4.14 -29.86
N GLU A 388 8.72 -2.92 -29.35
CA GLU A 388 7.70 -1.95 -29.78
C GLU A 388 8.23 -0.94 -30.81
N ARG A 389 9.53 -1.01 -31.15
CA ARG A 389 10.22 0.01 -31.96
C ARG A 389 9.53 0.29 -33.30
N PHE A 390 9.05 -0.75 -33.97
CA PHE A 390 8.33 -0.61 -35.24
C PHE A 390 7.08 0.29 -35.10
N PHE A 391 6.27 0.07 -34.07
CA PHE A 391 5.08 0.89 -33.82
C PHE A 391 5.44 2.33 -33.47
N VAL A 392 6.51 2.53 -32.68
CA VAL A 392 7.01 3.86 -32.34
C VAL A 392 7.42 4.64 -33.58
N GLU A 393 8.18 4.03 -34.49
CA GLU A 393 8.59 4.66 -35.74
C GLU A 393 7.38 5.07 -36.58
N MET A 394 6.37 4.20 -36.71
CA MET A 394 5.13 4.53 -37.42
C MET A 394 4.35 5.69 -36.79
N ILE A 395 4.30 5.77 -35.45
CA ILE A 395 3.64 6.87 -34.73
C ILE A 395 4.38 8.19 -34.99
N LEU A 396 5.71 8.19 -34.83
CA LEU A 396 6.53 9.39 -34.99
C LEU A 396 6.57 9.90 -36.44
N ASN A 397 6.49 9.00 -37.41
CA ASN A 397 6.39 9.36 -38.83
C ASN A 397 4.99 9.86 -39.24
N GLY A 398 4.00 9.80 -38.34
CA GLY A 398 2.61 10.18 -38.64
C GLY A 398 1.91 9.22 -39.61
N GLU A 399 2.38 7.98 -39.69
CA GLU A 399 1.78 6.88 -40.47
C GLU A 399 0.55 6.31 -39.74
N MET A 400 0.53 6.40 -38.41
CA MET A 400 -0.64 6.15 -37.58
C MET A 400 -1.29 7.51 -37.29
N ARG A 401 -2.44 7.81 -37.89
CA ARG A 401 -3.21 9.04 -37.60
C ARG A 401 -4.49 8.71 -36.83
N SER A 402 -4.87 9.62 -35.93
CA SER A 402 -6.08 9.58 -35.10
C SER A 402 -7.37 9.51 -35.90
#